data_AF-D6WAY9-F1
#
_entry.id   AF-D6WAY9-F1
#
_cell.length_a   1.000
_cell.length_b   1.000
_cell.length_c   1.000
_cell.angle_alpha   90.00
_cell.angle_beta   90.00
_cell.angle_gamma   90.00
#
_symmetry.space_group_name_H-M   'P 1'
#
loop_
_entity.id
_entity.type
_entity.pdbx_description
1 polymer ?
#
loop_
_entity_poly.entity_id
_entity_poly.type
_entity_poly.pdbx_seq_one_letter_code
_entity_poly.pdbx_strand_id
1 'polypeptide(L)'
;MSLYSQDEEKKIVDYIVANNDFYRIKGDKLWQEMAEAQVVNRSWHSLKQHFRKRIVHELHYPRYELDQKTVELFREHFYRIPTKGDTVRRETAGNLPFYSEAEEKKIVDYIVEHHYFGRIKGDKLWKEIAEAKVVDRSWQGLKQHFRKKIINELHKPRYGLDEKTIQLFRNACHGTTKTPVATTTGRSEEFDIAQYSPPDSDDD
;
A
#
# COMPACT_ATOMS: atom_id res chain seq x y z
N MET A 1 -26.64 -28.04 1.56
CA MET A 1 -25.53 -27.95 2.54
C MET A 1 -24.43 -28.88 2.03
N SER A 2 -23.20 -28.41 1.86
CA SER A 2 -22.10 -29.30 1.45
C SER A 2 -21.73 -30.17 2.65
N LEU A 3 -21.86 -31.49 2.50
CA LEU A 3 -21.52 -32.45 3.54
C LEU A 3 -20.02 -32.63 3.54
N TYR A 4 -19.34 -32.06 4.53
CA TYR A 4 -17.97 -32.44 4.85
C TYR A 4 -18.02 -33.73 5.67
N SER A 5 -17.19 -34.70 5.29
CA SER A 5 -16.95 -35.87 6.12
C SER A 5 -16.17 -35.49 7.38
N GLN A 6 -16.35 -36.24 8.46
CA GLN A 6 -15.58 -36.08 9.70
C GLN A 6 -14.07 -36.22 9.44
N ASP A 7 -13.67 -37.07 8.49
CA ASP A 7 -12.29 -37.24 8.06
C ASP A 7 -11.74 -35.98 7.36
N GLU A 8 -12.55 -35.33 6.51
CA GLU A 8 -12.16 -34.08 5.85
C GLU A 8 -12.00 -32.95 6.88
N GLU A 9 -12.92 -32.85 7.85
CA GLU A 9 -12.82 -31.85 8.92
C GLU A 9 -11.59 -32.08 9.81
N LYS A 10 -11.29 -33.35 10.13
CA LYS A 10 -10.11 -33.69 10.93
C LYS A 10 -8.83 -33.30 10.19
N LYS A 11 -8.70 -33.61 8.90
CA LYS A 11 -7.55 -33.21 8.06
C LYS A 11 -7.33 -31.69 8.04
N ILE A 12 -8.41 -30.90 7.99
CA ILE A 12 -8.31 -29.43 8.05
C ILE A 12 -7.71 -28.98 9.38
N VAL A 13 -8.19 -29.55 10.48
CA VAL A 13 -7.73 -29.22 11.83
C VAL A 13 -6.28 -29.65 12.04
N ASP A 14 -5.96 -30.91 11.72
CA ASP A 14 -4.61 -31.48 11.83
C ASP A 14 -3.59 -30.66 11.04
N TYR A 15 -3.93 -30.22 9.82
CA TYR A 15 -3.04 -29.39 9.02
C TYR A 15 -2.70 -28.07 9.71
N ILE A 16 -3.68 -27.41 10.34
CA ILE A 16 -3.46 -26.14 11.03
C ILE A 16 -2.61 -26.33 12.29
N VAL A 17 -2.86 -27.41 13.04
CA VAL A 17 -2.12 -27.76 14.26
C VAL A 17 -0.69 -28.13 13.93
N ALA A 18 -0.46 -28.97 12.92
CA ALA A 18 0.87 -29.41 12.51
C ALA A 18 1.77 -28.26 12.04
N ASN A 19 1.19 -27.26 11.35
CA ASN A 19 1.94 -26.09 10.88
C ASN A 19 1.94 -24.91 11.88
N ASN A 20 1.30 -25.07 13.04
CA ASN A 20 1.12 -24.01 14.04
C ASN A 20 0.52 -22.71 13.45
N ASP A 21 -0.34 -22.82 12.44
CA ASP A 21 -0.83 -21.72 11.61
C ASP A 21 -2.08 -21.02 12.17
N PHE A 22 -2.29 -21.10 13.49
CA PHE A 22 -3.47 -20.56 14.17
C PHE A 22 -3.71 -19.07 13.90
N TYR A 23 -2.64 -18.30 13.73
CA TYR A 23 -2.66 -16.86 13.46
C TYR A 23 -3.11 -16.53 12.01
N ARG A 24 -3.04 -17.48 11.07
CA ARG A 24 -3.39 -17.29 9.65
C ARG A 24 -4.83 -17.67 9.31
N ILE A 25 -5.55 -18.31 10.24
CA ILE A 25 -6.94 -18.81 10.08
C ILE A 25 -7.90 -17.73 9.57
N LYS A 26 -7.69 -16.46 9.93
CA LYS A 26 -8.53 -15.33 9.48
C LYS A 26 -8.26 -14.92 8.02
N GLY A 27 -7.02 -15.07 7.55
CA GLY A 27 -6.57 -14.68 6.21
C GLY A 27 -7.05 -15.62 5.11
N ASP A 28 -6.75 -15.31 3.84
CA ASP A 28 -7.09 -16.18 2.69
C ASP A 28 -5.95 -17.13 2.32
N LYS A 29 -4.69 -16.70 2.53
CA LYS A 29 -3.48 -17.44 2.11
C LYS A 29 -3.40 -18.87 2.66
N LEU A 30 -3.66 -19.07 3.96
CA LEU A 30 -3.67 -20.40 4.57
C LEU A 30 -4.62 -21.36 3.83
N TRP A 31 -5.83 -20.90 3.51
CA TRP A 31 -6.84 -21.73 2.85
C TRP A 31 -6.49 -22.00 1.40
N GLN A 32 -5.85 -21.03 0.72
CA GLN A 32 -5.33 -21.20 -0.64
C GLN A 32 -4.23 -22.26 -0.67
N GLU A 33 -3.24 -22.15 0.21
CA GLU A 33 -2.15 -23.11 0.34
C GLU A 33 -2.68 -24.51 0.68
N MET A 34 -3.67 -24.62 1.57
CA MET A 34 -4.32 -25.91 1.88
C MET A 34 -5.05 -26.52 0.66
N ALA A 35 -5.72 -25.69 -0.14
CA ALA A 35 -6.40 -26.14 -1.35
C ALA A 35 -5.39 -26.53 -2.44
N GLU A 36 -4.28 -25.80 -2.57
CA GLU A 36 -3.18 -26.12 -3.48
C GLU A 36 -2.46 -27.42 -3.07
N ALA A 37 -2.24 -27.61 -1.76
CA ALA A 37 -1.71 -28.84 -1.18
C ALA A 37 -2.70 -30.01 -1.24
N GLN A 38 -3.92 -29.80 -1.77
CA GLN A 38 -4.98 -30.80 -1.90
C GLN A 38 -5.23 -31.58 -0.59
N VAL A 39 -5.10 -30.89 0.56
CA VAL A 39 -5.36 -31.48 1.90
C VAL A 39 -6.76 -32.07 1.95
N VAL A 40 -7.70 -31.38 1.30
CA VAL A 40 -9.04 -31.85 0.99
C VAL A 40 -9.35 -31.40 -0.44
N ASN A 41 -10.04 -32.23 -1.23
CA ASN A 41 -10.44 -31.91 -2.60
C ASN A 41 -11.59 -30.89 -2.64
N ARG A 42 -11.34 -29.68 -2.14
CA ARG A 42 -12.31 -28.59 -2.01
C ARG A 42 -11.64 -27.25 -2.30
N SER A 43 -12.43 -26.28 -2.74
CA SER A 43 -11.93 -24.92 -2.92
C SER A 43 -11.58 -24.28 -1.58
N TRP A 44 -10.56 -23.43 -1.57
CA TRP A 44 -10.17 -22.65 -0.40
C TRP A 44 -11.36 -21.85 0.19
N HIS A 45 -12.26 -21.35 -0.66
CA HIS A 45 -13.43 -20.61 -0.23
C HIS A 45 -14.42 -21.51 0.52
N SER A 46 -14.62 -22.74 0.06
CA SER A 46 -15.46 -23.74 0.73
C SER A 46 -14.85 -24.17 2.07
N LEU A 47 -13.54 -24.40 2.13
CA LEU A 47 -12.82 -24.78 3.34
C LEU A 47 -12.95 -23.70 4.42
N LYS A 48 -12.64 -22.46 4.04
CA LYS A 48 -12.72 -21.30 4.92
C LYS A 48 -14.14 -21.08 5.45
N GLN A 49 -15.14 -21.19 4.59
CA GLN A 49 -16.53 -20.99 4.99
C GLN A 49 -16.99 -22.10 5.95
N HIS A 50 -16.65 -23.36 5.65
CA HIS A 50 -17.03 -24.49 6.48
C HIS A 50 -16.38 -24.43 7.85
N PHE A 51 -15.09 -24.13 7.89
CA PHE A 51 -14.36 -23.96 9.13
C PHE A 51 -14.98 -22.88 10.03
N ARG A 52 -15.31 -21.73 9.44
CA ARG A 52 -15.92 -20.58 10.14
C ARG A 52 -17.31 -20.88 10.70
N LYS A 53 -18.13 -21.64 9.98
CA LYS A 53 -19.53 -21.88 10.35
C LYS A 53 -19.73 -23.10 11.23
N ARG A 54 -18.82 -24.08 11.15
CA ARG A 54 -18.98 -25.40 11.76
C ARG A 54 -17.80 -25.75 12.63
N ILE A 55 -16.64 -26.03 12.01
CA ILE A 55 -15.48 -26.62 12.69
C ILE A 55 -15.11 -25.81 13.93
N VAL A 56 -14.94 -24.48 13.83
CA VAL A 56 -14.49 -23.64 14.96
C VAL A 56 -15.39 -23.72 16.20
N HIS A 57 -16.69 -23.93 16.02
CA HIS A 57 -17.65 -24.07 17.11
C HIS A 57 -17.63 -25.48 17.71
N GLU A 58 -17.24 -26.47 16.90
CA GLU A 58 -17.29 -27.90 17.20
C GLU A 58 -15.91 -28.47 17.61
N LEU A 59 -14.83 -27.68 17.62
CA LEU A 59 -13.46 -28.11 17.98
C LEU A 59 -13.33 -28.75 19.39
N HIS A 60 -14.27 -28.46 20.28
CA HIS A 60 -14.27 -29.01 21.65
C HIS A 60 -14.78 -30.47 21.70
N TYR A 61 -15.31 -31.02 20.61
CA TYR A 61 -15.75 -32.41 20.58
C TYR A 61 -14.55 -33.36 20.52
N PRO A 62 -14.63 -34.51 21.23
CA PRO A 62 -13.52 -35.46 21.34
C PRO A 62 -13.09 -36.08 20.00
N ARG A 63 -13.91 -36.00 18.95
CA ARG A 63 -13.61 -36.52 17.60
C ARG A 63 -12.40 -35.85 16.92
N TYR A 64 -12.01 -34.66 17.37
CA TYR A 64 -10.84 -33.95 16.84
C TYR A 64 -9.56 -34.30 17.60
N GLU A 65 -9.66 -35.01 18.73
CA GLU A 65 -8.50 -35.45 19.54
C GLU A 65 -7.55 -34.30 19.91
N LEU A 66 -8.11 -33.09 20.12
CA LEU A 66 -7.34 -31.89 20.45
C LEU A 66 -7.23 -31.71 21.95
N ASP A 67 -6.06 -31.25 22.40
CA ASP A 67 -5.87 -30.76 23.76
C ASP A 67 -6.68 -29.47 23.99
N GLN A 68 -7.13 -29.26 25.23
CA GLN A 68 -7.88 -28.08 25.63
C GLN A 68 -7.13 -26.78 25.28
N LYS A 69 -5.80 -26.75 25.42
CA LYS A 69 -4.96 -25.60 25.05
C LYS A 69 -5.05 -25.29 23.55
N THR A 70 -5.07 -26.32 22.71
CA THR A 70 -5.17 -26.16 21.26
C THR A 70 -6.53 -25.61 20.86
N VAL A 71 -7.61 -26.08 21.49
CA VAL A 71 -8.98 -25.54 21.28
C VAL A 71 -9.06 -24.07 21.70
N GLU A 72 -8.41 -23.71 22.80
CA GLU A 72 -8.31 -22.32 23.27
C GLU A 72 -7.54 -21.43 22.30
N LEU A 73 -6.41 -21.90 21.73
CA LEU A 73 -5.67 -21.17 20.70
C LEU A 73 -6.55 -20.88 19.46
N PHE A 74 -7.31 -21.86 19.00
CA PHE A 74 -8.26 -21.67 17.90
C PHE A 74 -9.31 -20.59 18.23
N ARG A 75 -9.89 -20.65 19.44
CA ARG A 75 -10.88 -19.67 19.89
C ARG A 75 -10.29 -18.28 20.03
N GLU A 76 -9.11 -18.16 20.63
CA GLU A 76 -8.41 -16.88 20.81
C GLU A 76 -8.13 -16.25 19.45
N HIS A 77 -7.45 -16.95 18.55
CA HIS A 77 -7.10 -16.39 17.25
C HIS A 77 -8.33 -16.10 16.36
N PHE A 78 -9.43 -16.85 16.52
CA PHE A 78 -10.66 -16.65 15.77
C PHE A 78 -11.55 -15.52 16.33
N TYR A 79 -11.84 -15.52 17.63
CA TYR A 79 -12.77 -14.57 18.25
C TYR A 79 -12.13 -13.29 18.76
N ARG A 80 -10.78 -13.20 18.86
CA ARG A 80 -10.13 -11.96 19.27
C ARG A 80 -10.52 -10.81 18.33
N ILE A 81 -11.35 -9.91 18.87
CA ILE A 81 -11.71 -8.64 18.26
C ILE A 81 -10.52 -7.72 18.50
N PRO A 82 -9.88 -7.15 17.46
CA PRO A 82 -8.81 -6.20 17.66
C PRO A 82 -9.41 -4.98 18.38
N THR A 83 -9.02 -4.75 19.63
CA THR A 83 -9.36 -3.50 20.30
C THR A 83 -8.54 -2.38 19.66
N LYS A 84 -9.02 -1.14 19.69
CA LYS A 84 -8.34 0.02 19.06
C LYS A 84 -6.89 0.26 19.55
N GLY A 85 -6.42 -0.46 20.58
CA GLY A 85 -5.04 -0.45 21.08
C GLY A 85 -4.22 -1.71 20.79
N ASP A 86 -4.80 -2.76 20.20
CA ASP A 86 -4.09 -4.01 19.86
C ASP A 86 -3.30 -3.87 18.55
N THR A 87 -2.22 -3.11 18.56
CA THR A 87 -1.15 -3.28 17.56
C THR A 87 -0.32 -4.52 17.94
N VAL A 88 -0.94 -5.70 17.96
CA VAL A 88 -0.15 -6.94 17.97
C VAL A 88 0.46 -7.08 16.58
N ARG A 89 1.77 -6.83 16.54
CA ARG A 89 2.64 -7.01 15.40
C ARG A 89 2.43 -8.40 14.82
N ARG A 90 2.01 -8.45 13.55
CA ARG A 90 2.12 -9.63 12.70
C ARG A 90 3.59 -9.90 12.46
N GLU A 91 4.16 -10.80 13.24
CA GLU A 91 5.49 -11.36 12.99
C GLU A 91 5.35 -12.55 12.04
N THR A 92 4.87 -12.29 10.82
CA THR A 92 5.00 -13.15 9.63
C THR A 92 4.32 -12.46 8.45
N ALA A 93 5.13 -12.04 7.49
CA ALA A 93 4.74 -11.54 6.16
C ALA A 93 3.70 -10.39 6.14
N GLY A 94 4.11 -9.17 6.51
CA GLY A 94 3.29 -7.98 6.21
C GLY A 94 3.71 -6.66 6.85
N ASN A 95 4.67 -6.66 7.76
CA ASN A 95 5.30 -5.42 8.20
C ASN A 95 6.34 -5.03 7.14
N LEU A 96 5.92 -4.34 6.07
CA LEU A 96 6.89 -3.49 5.36
C LEU A 96 7.49 -2.59 6.45
N PRO A 97 8.81 -2.62 6.67
CA PRO A 97 9.43 -1.76 7.65
C PRO A 97 8.96 -0.33 7.42
N PHE A 98 8.56 0.34 8.51
CA PHE A 98 8.28 1.76 8.47
C PHE A 98 9.44 2.42 7.73
N TYR A 99 9.12 3.12 6.65
CA TYR A 99 10.13 3.87 5.93
C TYR A 99 10.81 4.79 6.94
N SER A 100 12.10 4.54 7.14
CA SER A 100 12.93 5.36 8.01
C SER A 100 13.04 6.73 7.37
N GLU A 101 13.17 7.77 8.17
CA GLU A 101 13.30 9.14 7.64
C GLU A 101 14.49 9.28 6.67
N ALA A 102 15.55 8.48 6.88
CA ALA A 102 16.68 8.36 5.97
C ALA A 102 16.31 7.72 4.61
N GLU A 103 15.44 6.70 4.60
CA GLU A 103 14.94 6.07 3.37
C GLU A 103 14.01 7.03 2.61
N GLU A 104 13.13 7.73 3.33
CA GLU A 104 12.23 8.74 2.75
C GLU A 104 13.02 9.89 2.12
N LYS A 105 14.06 10.37 2.81
CA LYS A 105 14.95 11.40 2.28
C LYS A 105 15.69 10.93 1.03
N LYS A 106 16.23 9.70 0.99
CA LYS A 106 16.89 9.15 -0.20
C LYS A 106 15.97 9.11 -1.42
N ILE A 107 14.71 8.72 -1.24
CA ILE A 107 13.73 8.69 -2.33
C ILE A 107 13.50 10.11 -2.87
N VAL A 108 13.32 11.07 -1.97
CA VAL A 108 13.09 12.47 -2.33
C VAL A 108 14.31 13.07 -3.03
N ASP A 109 15.50 12.87 -2.48
CA ASP A 109 16.78 13.35 -2.99
C ASP A 109 17.05 12.81 -4.41
N TYR A 110 16.81 11.51 -4.63
CA TYR A 110 16.94 10.89 -5.94
C TYR A 110 15.99 11.49 -6.99
N ILE A 111 14.76 11.84 -6.60
CA ILE A 111 13.80 12.47 -7.53
C ILE A 111 14.20 13.91 -7.85
N VAL A 112 14.77 14.63 -6.88
CA VAL A 112 15.25 16.01 -7.04
C VAL A 112 16.51 16.03 -7.91
N GLU A 113 17.50 15.19 -7.63
CA GLU A 113 18.77 15.11 -8.36
C GLU A 113 18.55 14.82 -9.85
N HIS A 114 17.63 13.91 -10.17
CA HIS A 114 17.33 13.55 -11.55
C HIS A 114 16.18 14.34 -12.20
N HIS A 115 15.61 15.34 -11.50
CA HIS A 115 14.49 16.14 -11.98
C HIS A 115 13.28 15.34 -12.51
N TYR A 116 12.99 14.16 -11.94
CA TYR A 116 11.97 13.24 -12.46
C TYR A 116 10.51 13.64 -12.18
N PHE A 117 10.24 14.92 -11.89
CA PHE A 117 8.93 15.48 -11.57
C PHE A 117 7.84 15.10 -12.58
N GLY A 118 8.15 15.04 -13.89
CA GLY A 118 7.20 14.64 -14.93
C GLY A 118 6.89 13.13 -14.99
N ARG A 119 7.73 12.27 -14.40
CA ARG A 119 7.62 10.79 -14.46
C ARG A 119 7.08 10.15 -13.18
N ILE A 120 6.86 10.94 -12.13
CA ILE A 120 6.34 10.49 -10.80
C ILE A 120 5.00 9.73 -10.91
N LYS A 121 4.16 10.08 -11.90
CA LYS A 121 2.87 9.41 -12.11
C LYS A 121 3.00 7.98 -12.66
N GLY A 122 4.01 7.73 -13.49
CA GLY A 122 4.22 6.45 -14.17
C GLY A 122 4.92 5.43 -13.30
N ASP A 123 4.80 4.14 -13.66
CA ASP A 123 5.44 3.04 -12.92
C ASP A 123 6.94 2.91 -13.23
N LYS A 124 7.40 3.49 -14.34
CA LYS A 124 8.80 3.39 -14.80
C LYS A 124 9.79 3.93 -13.77
N LEU A 125 9.55 5.15 -13.27
CA LEU A 125 10.39 5.78 -12.25
C LEU A 125 10.52 4.90 -10.99
N TRP A 126 9.41 4.35 -10.50
CA TRP A 126 9.41 3.54 -9.27
C TRP A 126 10.11 2.21 -9.47
N LYS A 127 10.02 1.63 -10.68
CA LYS A 127 10.77 0.42 -11.05
C LYS A 127 12.26 0.71 -11.14
N GLU A 128 12.66 1.83 -11.74
CA GLU A 128 14.06 2.27 -11.82
C GLU A 128 14.65 2.52 -10.43
N ILE A 129 13.92 3.16 -9.51
CA ILE A 129 14.37 3.38 -8.12
C ILE A 129 14.52 2.06 -7.35
N ALA A 130 13.60 1.11 -7.56
CA ALA A 130 13.68 -0.21 -6.95
C ALA A 130 14.84 -1.05 -7.53
N GLU A 131 15.09 -0.93 -8.83
CA GLU A 131 16.19 -1.61 -9.53
C GLU A 131 17.56 -1.03 -9.17
N ALA A 132 17.63 0.30 -9.01
CA ALA A 132 18.79 1.01 -8.48
C ALA A 132 19.07 0.69 -7.00
N LYS A 133 18.22 -0.12 -6.34
CA LYS A 133 18.32 -0.52 -4.93
C LYS A 133 18.55 0.66 -3.97
N VAL A 134 18.00 1.84 -4.31
CA VAL A 134 18.07 3.03 -3.45
C VAL A 134 17.44 2.72 -2.08
N VAL A 135 16.39 1.88 -2.10
CA VAL A 135 15.72 1.33 -0.92
C VAL A 135 15.37 -0.13 -1.20
N ASP A 136 15.51 -1.00 -0.20
CA ASP A 136 15.17 -2.43 -0.29
C ASP A 136 13.64 -2.65 -0.21
N ARG A 137 12.92 -2.13 -1.20
CA ARG A 137 11.45 -2.09 -1.25
C ARG A 137 10.94 -2.31 -2.67
N SER A 138 9.75 -2.91 -2.76
CA SER A 138 9.05 -3.05 -4.03
C SER A 138 8.60 -1.67 -4.55
N TRP A 139 8.65 -1.50 -5.87
CA TRP A 139 8.19 -0.29 -6.55
C TRP A 139 6.74 0.07 -6.21
N GLN A 140 5.88 -0.93 -5.98
CA GLN A 140 4.48 -0.72 -5.54
C GLN A 140 4.42 -0.09 -4.15
N GLY A 141 5.25 -0.57 -3.22
CA GLY A 141 5.36 -0.04 -1.87
C GLY A 141 5.87 1.40 -1.88
N LEU A 142 6.93 1.67 -2.64
CA LEU A 142 7.52 3.01 -2.78
C LEU A 142 6.50 4.02 -3.30
N LYS A 143 5.80 3.67 -4.38
CA LYS A 143 4.76 4.50 -4.98
C LYS A 143 3.62 4.78 -4.02
N GLN A 144 3.15 3.77 -3.30
CA GLN A 144 2.06 3.92 -2.34
C GLN A 144 2.46 4.81 -1.16
N HIS A 145 3.66 4.58 -0.62
CA HIS A 145 4.19 5.33 0.51
C HIS A 145 4.45 6.79 0.17
N PHE A 146 5.05 7.04 -0.99
CA PHE A 146 5.28 8.38 -1.50
C PHE A 146 3.97 9.16 -1.58
N ARG A 147 2.93 8.56 -2.19
CA ARG A 147 1.63 9.20 -2.37
C ARG A 147 0.88 9.48 -1.06
N LYS A 148 0.91 8.54 -0.12
CA LYS A 148 0.13 8.65 1.12
C LYS A 148 0.82 9.44 2.22
N LYS A 149 2.15 9.34 2.32
CA LYS A 149 2.91 9.89 3.44
C LYS A 149 3.86 10.99 2.98
N ILE A 150 4.77 10.70 2.05
CA ILE A 150 5.81 11.66 1.66
C ILE A 150 5.19 12.96 1.12
N ILE A 151 4.26 12.90 0.15
CA ILE A 151 3.59 14.11 -0.40
C ILE A 151 2.98 14.98 0.69
N ASN A 152 2.31 14.36 1.66
CA ASN A 152 1.67 15.09 2.76
C ASN A 152 2.69 15.68 3.74
N GLU A 153 3.88 15.09 3.83
CA GLU A 153 4.93 15.46 4.77
C GLU A 153 6.09 16.24 4.13
N LEU A 154 6.08 16.52 2.82
CA LEU A 154 7.14 17.26 2.11
C LEU A 154 7.41 18.65 2.69
N HIS A 155 6.41 19.28 3.32
CA HIS A 155 6.51 20.58 3.99
C HIS A 155 7.32 20.53 5.30
N LYS A 156 7.70 19.34 5.78
CA LYS A 156 8.43 19.22 7.04
C LYS A 156 9.90 19.59 6.85
N PRO A 157 10.51 20.32 7.80
CA PRO A 157 11.88 20.82 7.70
C PRO A 157 12.94 19.71 7.56
N ARG A 158 12.61 18.47 7.96
CA ARG A 158 13.50 17.29 7.84
C ARG A 158 13.90 16.95 6.39
N TYR A 159 13.09 17.34 5.40
CA TYR A 159 13.40 17.10 4.00
C TYR A 159 14.28 18.21 3.40
N GLY A 160 14.38 19.38 4.05
CA GLY A 160 15.23 20.48 3.60
C GLY A 160 14.94 20.97 2.18
N LEU A 161 13.70 20.81 1.70
CA LEU A 161 13.31 21.16 0.34
C LEU A 161 12.86 22.62 0.26
N ASP A 162 13.20 23.26 -0.86
CA ASP A 162 12.68 24.57 -1.23
C ASP A 162 11.18 24.51 -1.53
N GLU A 163 10.43 25.56 -1.22
CA GLU A 163 8.99 25.65 -1.48
C GLU A 163 8.67 25.45 -2.97
N LYS A 164 9.56 25.88 -3.88
CA LYS A 164 9.41 25.65 -5.33
C LYS A 164 9.43 24.17 -5.66
N THR A 165 10.33 23.40 -5.01
CA THR A 165 10.45 21.96 -5.21
C THR A 165 9.23 21.22 -4.66
N ILE A 166 8.73 21.62 -3.49
CA ILE A 166 7.49 21.08 -2.91
C ILE A 166 6.31 21.34 -3.85
N GLN A 167 6.23 22.53 -4.44
CA GLN A 167 5.19 22.88 -5.39
C GLN A 167 5.29 22.07 -6.70
N LEU A 168 6.50 21.80 -7.20
CA LEU A 168 6.73 20.91 -8.34
C LEU A 168 6.22 19.49 -8.06
N PHE A 169 6.46 18.95 -6.85
CA PHE A 169 5.94 17.65 -6.43
C PHE A 169 4.41 17.61 -6.36
N ARG A 170 3.78 18.66 -5.82
CA ARG A 170 2.31 18.77 -5.76
C ARG A 170 1.70 18.84 -7.18
N ASN A 171 2.28 19.65 -8.06
CA ASN A 171 1.84 19.82 -9.44
C ASN A 171 2.02 18.54 -10.28
N ALA A 172 3.10 17.79 -10.04
CA ALA A 172 3.34 16.51 -10.68
C ALA A 172 2.29 15.44 -10.31
N CYS A 173 1.80 15.44 -9.06
CA CYS A 173 0.84 14.47 -8.58
C CYS A 173 -0.63 14.86 -8.83
N HIS A 174 -1.00 16.11 -8.57
CA HIS A 174 -2.32 16.65 -8.87
C HIS A 174 -2.27 17.25 -10.27
N GLY A 175 -2.72 16.50 -11.28
CA GLY A 175 -2.76 17.00 -12.65
C GLY A 175 -3.79 18.11 -12.80
N THR A 176 -3.46 19.33 -12.39
CA THR A 176 -4.24 20.53 -12.64
C THR A 176 -3.29 21.71 -12.79
N THR A 177 -3.06 22.06 -14.05
CA THR A 177 -2.91 23.42 -14.57
C THR A 177 -2.94 24.55 -13.53
N LYS A 178 -1.78 25.14 -13.26
CA LYS A 178 -1.47 26.56 -13.50
C LYS A 178 -0.11 26.85 -12.89
N THR A 179 0.86 27.07 -13.77
CA THR A 179 2.10 27.76 -13.49
C THR A 179 1.76 29.19 -13.06
N PRO A 180 2.09 29.65 -11.83
CA PRO A 180 2.31 31.06 -11.59
C PRO A 180 3.80 31.29 -11.75
N VAL A 181 4.22 31.64 -12.97
CA VAL A 181 5.54 32.25 -13.17
C VAL A 181 5.39 33.73 -12.79
N ALA A 182 5.69 34.01 -11.53
CA ALA A 182 6.35 35.26 -11.17
C ALA A 182 7.78 34.82 -10.81
N THR A 183 8.83 35.55 -11.14
CA THR A 183 9.03 36.95 -10.75
C THR A 183 10.22 37.55 -11.51
N THR A 184 10.26 38.90 -11.58
CA THR A 184 11.48 39.74 -11.45
C THR A 184 12.33 39.91 -12.71
N THR A 185 12.88 41.07 -13.13
CA THR A 185 12.86 42.51 -12.78
C THR A 185 13.82 43.20 -13.76
N GLY A 186 13.59 44.48 -14.10
CA GLY A 186 14.62 45.43 -14.61
C GLY A 186 14.37 45.87 -16.06
N ARG A 187 13.84 47.08 -16.33
CA ARG A 187 14.43 48.44 -16.29
C ARG A 187 15.31 48.76 -17.53
N SER A 188 14.92 49.84 -18.21
CA SER A 188 15.61 50.60 -19.30
C SER A 188 15.60 49.88 -20.67
N GLU A 189 15.31 50.47 -21.83
CA GLU A 189 15.34 51.85 -22.33
C GLU A 189 14.26 52.04 -23.43
N GLU A 190 13.71 53.25 -23.49
CA GLU A 190 13.43 54.06 -24.68
C GLU A 190 13.37 53.35 -26.05
N PHE A 191 12.20 53.35 -26.69
CA PHE A 191 12.10 53.58 -28.14
C PHE A 191 10.76 54.23 -28.50
N ASP A 192 10.87 55.49 -28.87
CA ASP A 192 9.93 56.31 -29.63
C ASP A 192 9.53 55.62 -30.95
N ILE A 193 8.30 55.88 -31.43
CA ILE A 193 7.93 56.16 -32.84
C ILE A 193 6.49 55.69 -33.19
N ALA A 194 5.71 56.72 -33.53
CA ALA A 194 4.65 56.83 -34.55
C ALA A 194 3.32 56.07 -34.42
N GLN A 195 2.29 56.89 -34.18
CA GLN A 195 1.07 57.03 -34.98
C GLN A 195 0.75 55.90 -35.97
N TYR A 196 -0.35 55.21 -35.71
CA TYR A 196 -1.18 54.69 -36.80
C TYR A 196 -2.65 54.86 -36.44
N SER A 197 -3.25 55.89 -37.04
CA SER A 197 -4.69 56.12 -37.08
C SER A 197 -5.32 55.11 -38.05
N PRO A 198 -6.31 54.31 -37.65
CA PRO A 198 -7.13 53.59 -38.61
C PRO A 198 -8.04 54.58 -39.35
N PRO A 199 -8.16 54.50 -40.69
CA PRO A 199 -9.09 55.34 -41.43
C PRO A 199 -10.53 54.89 -41.18
N ASP A 200 -11.36 55.86 -40.78
CA ASP A 200 -12.81 55.87 -40.97
C ASP A 200 -13.14 55.56 -42.45
N SER A 201 -14.11 54.68 -42.65
CA SER A 201 -14.78 54.53 -43.95
C SER A 201 -16.25 54.29 -43.65
N ASP A 202 -16.94 55.42 -43.60
CA ASP A 202 -18.38 55.62 -43.72
C ASP A 202 -19.00 54.89 -44.92
N ASP A 203 -20.22 54.38 -44.67
CA ASP A 203 -21.47 54.65 -45.42
C ASP A 203 -21.51 54.44 -46.95
N ASP A 204 -22.20 53.39 -47.40
CA ASP A 204 -23.50 53.44 -48.13
C ASP A 204 -24.13 52.03 -48.22
#